data_AF-A0A662CK10-F1
#
_entry.id   AF-A0A662CK10-F1
#
_cell.length_a   1.000
_cell.length_b   1.000
_cell.length_c   1.000
_cell.angle_alpha   90.00
_cell.angle_beta   90.00
_cell.angle_gamma   90.00
#
_symmetry.space_group_name_H-M   'P 1'
#
loop_
_entity.id
_entity.type
_entity.pdbx_description
1 polymer ?
#
loop_
_entity_poly.entity_id
_entity_poly.type
_entity_poly.pdbx_seq_one_letter_code
_entity_poly.pdbx_strand_id
1 'polypeptide(L)'
;MREKLEALKERALRELEELDSLQKLKDFQVRYLGRKGELKALLKGMGKLPPEERPLMGQLANRIKDLIEKAITDREEVLRLKKKGGDWSPRG
;
A
#
# COMPACT_ATOMS: atom_id res chain seq x y z
N MET A 1 17.22 -2.53 7.24
CA MET A 1 16.29 -1.84 6.32
C MET A 1 15.16 -2.77 5.87
N ARG A 2 15.48 -3.99 5.44
CA ARG A 2 14.51 -5.04 5.09
C ARG A 2 13.39 -5.21 6.12
N GLU A 3 13.72 -5.34 7.40
CA GLU A 3 12.72 -5.49 8.48
C GLU A 3 11.74 -4.31 8.55
N LYS A 4 12.20 -3.07 8.28
CA LYS A 4 11.33 -1.89 8.28
C LYS A 4 10.30 -1.94 7.14
N LEU A 5 10.70 -2.46 5.99
CA LEU A 5 9.84 -2.66 4.84
C LEU A 5 8.81 -3.78 5.10
N GLU A 6 9.26 -4.90 5.66
CA GLU A 6 8.37 -6.01 6.03
C GLU A 6 7.38 -5.57 7.13
N ALA A 7 7.83 -4.85 8.16
CA ALA A 7 6.97 -4.30 9.20
C ALA A 7 5.94 -3.29 8.64
N LEU A 8 6.35 -2.44 7.68
CA LEU A 8 5.43 -1.53 7.00
C LEU A 8 4.37 -2.31 6.22
N LYS A 9 4.76 -3.37 5.50
CA LYS A 9 3.82 -4.24 4.79
C LYS A 9 2.81 -4.86 5.76
N GLU A 10 3.27 -5.47 6.85
CA GLU A 10 2.38 -6.11 7.83
C GLU A 10 1.41 -5.12 8.45
N ARG A 11 1.91 -3.94 8.86
CA ARG A 11 1.08 -2.87 9.41
C ARG A 11 0.05 -2.39 8.39
N ALA A 12 0.47 -2.18 7.14
CA ALA A 12 -0.39 -1.78 6.04
C ALA A 12 -1.53 -2.79 5.83
N LEU A 13 -1.22 -4.09 5.81
CA LEU A 13 -2.23 -5.14 5.64
C LEU A 13 -3.22 -5.18 6.82
N ARG A 14 -2.74 -5.07 8.07
CA ARG A 14 -3.61 -5.03 9.25
C ARG A 14 -4.53 -3.81 9.24
N GLU A 15 -3.98 -2.62 9.03
CA GLU A 15 -4.79 -1.40 8.97
C GLU A 15 -5.82 -1.50 7.84
N LEU A 16 -5.46 -2.09 6.70
CA LEU A 16 -6.35 -2.28 5.55
C LEU A 16 -7.54 -3.21 5.85
N GLU A 17 -7.36 -4.23 6.68
CA GLU A 17 -8.45 -5.10 7.15
C GLU A 17 -9.45 -4.35 8.04
N GLU A 18 -8.97 -3.38 8.83
CA GLU A 18 -9.78 -2.53 9.71
C GLU A 18 -10.55 -1.44 8.95
N LEU A 19 -10.19 -1.17 7.68
CA LEU A 19 -10.89 -0.15 6.88
C LEU A 19 -12.30 -0.60 6.50
N ASP A 20 -13.29 0.16 6.94
CA ASP A 20 -14.72 -0.06 6.73
C ASP A 20 -15.34 0.90 5.69
N SER A 21 -14.55 1.83 5.15
CA SER A 21 -15.04 2.88 4.26
C SER A 21 -14.02 3.24 3.18
N LEU A 22 -14.54 3.53 1.99
CA LEU A 22 -13.75 4.02 0.85
C LEU A 22 -12.99 5.31 1.18
N GLN A 23 -13.52 6.15 2.08
CA GLN A 23 -12.84 7.37 2.52
C GLN A 23 -11.55 7.02 3.27
N LYS A 24 -11.64 6.13 4.28
CA LYS A 24 -10.48 5.69 5.05
C LYS A 24 -9.46 4.96 4.18
N LEU A 25 -9.91 4.22 3.16
CA LEU A 25 -9.05 3.57 2.18
C LEU A 25 -8.24 4.55 1.33
N LYS A 26 -8.86 5.65 0.87
CA LYS A 26 -8.12 6.71 0.17
C LYS A 26 -7.10 7.38 1.08
N ASP A 27 -7.48 7.69 2.32
CA ASP A 27 -6.56 8.30 3.30
C ASP A 27 -5.37 7.37 3.58
N PHE A 28 -5.63 6.08 3.73
CA PHE A 28 -4.63 5.03 3.85
C PHE A 28 -3.69 5.01 2.63
N GLN A 29 -4.23 4.98 1.42
CA GLN A 29 -3.44 4.99 0.18
C GLN A 29 -2.48 6.20 0.14
N VAL A 30 -2.97 7.39 0.48
CA VAL A 30 -2.15 8.61 0.49
C VAL A 30 -1.08 8.54 1.59
N ARG A 31 -1.40 8.01 2.77
CA ARG A 31 -0.47 7.88 3.89
C ARG A 31 0.69 6.92 3.61
N TYR A 32 0.44 5.80 2.92
CA TYR A 32 1.48 4.80 2.64
C TYR A 32 2.17 5.02 1.29
N LEU A 33 1.38 5.21 0.22
CA LEU A 33 1.86 5.28 -1.17
C LEU A 33 1.98 6.71 -1.72
N GLY A 34 1.43 7.70 -1.01
CA GLY A 34 1.41 9.09 -1.47
C GLY A 34 2.81 9.70 -1.64
N ARG A 35 2.85 10.93 -2.16
CA ARG A 35 4.12 11.63 -2.44
C ARG A 35 5.02 11.82 -1.21
N LYS A 36 4.41 11.90 -0.02
CA LYS A 36 5.08 11.95 1.29
C LYS A 36 4.82 10.70 2.13
N GLY A 37 4.38 9.61 1.50
CA GLY A 37 3.97 8.41 2.20
C GLY A 37 5.13 7.68 2.87
N GLU A 38 4.80 6.85 3.85
CA GLU A 38 5.77 6.10 4.66
C GLU A 38 6.72 5.24 3.79
N LEU A 39 6.21 4.64 2.70
CA LEU A 39 7.02 3.85 1.77
C LEU A 39 8.04 4.73 1.01
N LYS A 40 7.62 5.92 0.55
CA LYS A 40 8.51 6.87 -0.12
C LYS A 40 9.57 7.45 0.83
N ALA A 41 9.21 7.66 2.10
CA ALA A 41 10.15 8.09 3.13
C ALA A 41 11.22 7.01 3.38
N LEU A 42 10.83 5.74 3.47
CA LEU A 42 11.75 4.61 3.57
C LEU A 42 12.67 4.51 2.35
N LEU A 43 12.12 4.62 1.13
CA LEU A 43 12.89 4.62 -0.12
C LEU A 43 13.94 5.73 -0.16
N LYS A 44 13.61 6.96 0.28
CA LYS A 44 14.60 8.04 0.41
C LYS A 44 15.73 7.70 1.39
N GLY A 45 15.43 6.94 2.44
CA GLY A 45 16.42 6.42 3.38
C GLY A 45 17.41 5.41 2.77
N MET A 46 17.08 4.79 1.64
CA MET A 46 17.97 3.84 0.95
C MET A 46 19.21 4.47 0.36
N GLY A 47 19.25 5.80 0.22
CA GLY A 47 20.47 6.51 -0.19
C GLY A 47 21.66 6.26 0.73
N LYS A 48 21.42 5.83 1.98
CA LYS A 48 22.47 5.48 2.96
C LYS A 48 22.96 4.04 2.87
N LEU A 49 22.34 3.19 2.05
CA LEU A 49 22.74 1.79 1.90
C LEU A 49 23.91 1.65 0.92
N PRO A 50 24.74 0.61 1.10
CA PRO A 50 25.81 0.27 0.17
C PRO A 50 25.24 -0.03 -1.23
N PRO A 51 25.98 0.28 -2.31
CA PRO A 51 25.50 0.18 -3.69
C PRO A 51 25.03 -1.23 -4.08
N GLU A 52 25.60 -2.26 -3.46
CA GLU A 52 25.25 -3.67 -3.66
C GLU A 52 23.85 -4.01 -3.12
N GLU A 53 23.43 -3.39 -2.01
CA GLU A 53 22.13 -3.63 -1.39
C GLU A 53 21.01 -2.75 -1.97
N ARG A 54 21.35 -1.61 -2.57
CA ARG A 54 20.39 -0.68 -3.19
C ARG A 54 19.44 -1.34 -4.20
N PRO A 55 19.90 -2.14 -5.19
CA PRO A 55 19.00 -2.78 -6.15
C PRO A 55 18.10 -3.84 -5.50
N LEU A 56 18.63 -4.65 -4.59
CA LEU A 56 17.85 -5.64 -3.83
C LEU A 56 16.75 -4.97 -3.01
N MET A 57 17.08 -3.88 -2.31
CA MET A 57 16.10 -3.15 -1.51
C MET A 57 15.10 -2.38 -2.36
N GLY A 58 15.52 -1.82 -3.50
CA GLY A 58 14.63 -1.18 -4.45
C GLY A 58 13.60 -2.16 -5.02
N GLN A 59 14.02 -3.37 -5.38
CA GLN A 59 13.11 -4.45 -5.82
C GLN A 59 12.13 -4.83 -4.71
N LEU A 60 12.60 -5.01 -3.47
CA LEU A 60 11.74 -5.33 -2.34
C LEU A 60 10.70 -4.23 -2.09
N ALA A 61 11.12 -2.97 -2.12
CA ALA A 61 10.22 -1.84 -1.92
C ALA A 61 9.19 -1.70 -3.05
N ASN A 62 9.58 -1.90 -4.30
CA ASN A 62 8.64 -1.96 -5.42
C ASN A 62 7.66 -3.13 -5.25
N ARG A 63 8.14 -4.31 -4.85
CA ARG A 63 7.26 -5.46 -4.60
C ARG A 63 6.25 -5.19 -3.49
N ILE A 64 6.67 -4.53 -2.41
CA ILE A 64 5.77 -4.13 -1.31
C ILE A 64 4.79 -3.06 -1.78
N LYS A 65 5.24 -2.09 -2.59
CA LYS A 65 4.37 -1.10 -3.23
C LYS A 65 3.23 -1.79 -3.98
N ASP A 66 3.57 -2.71 -4.88
CA ASP A 66 2.61 -3.42 -5.72
C ASP A 66 1.67 -4.29 -4.89
N LEU A 67 2.17 -4.94 -3.84
CA LEU A 67 1.34 -5.73 -2.92
C LEU A 67 0.32 -4.84 -2.19
N ILE A 68 0.73 -3.67 -1.70
CA ILE A 68 -0.17 -2.73 -1.03
C ILE A 68 -1.18 -2.15 -2.03
N GLU A 69 -0.76 -1.79 -3.25
CA GLU A 69 -1.67 -1.30 -4.29
C GLU A 69 -2.73 -2.34 -4.66
N LYS A 70 -2.34 -3.61 -4.81
CA LYS A 70 -3.30 -4.71 -5.05
C LYS A 70 -4.26 -4.88 -3.89
N ALA A 71 -3.75 -4.94 -2.66
CA ALA A 71 -4.59 -5.09 -1.47
C ALA A 71 -5.59 -3.92 -1.32
N ILE A 72 -5.17 -2.69 -1.64
CA ILE A 72 -6.05 -1.52 -1.67
C ILE A 72 -7.14 -1.69 -2.72
N THR A 73 -6.78 -2.07 -3.94
CA THR A 73 -7.74 -2.26 -5.03
C THR A 73 -8.77 -3.34 -4.66
N ASP A 74 -8.31 -4.48 -4.15
CA ASP A 74 -9.18 -5.59 -3.72
C ASP A 74 -10.12 -5.13 -2.59
N ARG A 75 -9.60 -4.40 -1.61
CA ARG A 75 -10.41 -3.87 -0.50
C ARG A 75 -11.40 -2.80 -0.98
N GLU A 76 -11.00 -1.96 -1.93
CA GLU A 76 -11.87 -0.96 -2.54
C GLU A 76 -13.07 -1.63 -3.17
N GLU A 77 -12.84 -2.68 -3.95
CA GLU A 77 -13.89 -3.43 -4.61
C GLU A 77 -14.81 -4.13 -3.60
N VAL A 78 -14.27 -4.75 -2.56
CA VAL A 78 -15.06 -5.34 -1.46
C VAL A 78 -15.92 -4.29 -0.77
N LEU A 79 -15.36 -3.12 -0.42
CA LEU A 79 -16.09 -2.04 0.24
C LEU A 79 -17.15 -1.45 -0.69
N ARG A 80 -16.86 -1.36 -1.99
CA ARG A 80 -17.80 -0.89 -3.02
C ARG A 80 -18.94 -1.89 -3.21
N LEU A 81 -18.65 -3.19 -3.25
CA LEU A 81 -19.65 -4.27 -3.34
C LEU A 81 -20.55 -4.32 -2.11
N LYS A 82 -19.98 -4.19 -0.91
CA LYS A 82 -20.75 -4.05 0.35
C LYS A 82 -21.70 -2.85 0.30
N LYS A 83 -21.30 -1.76 -0.37
CA LYS A 83 -22.14 -0.57 -0.58
C LYS A 83 -23.14 -0.73 -1.75
N LYS A 84 -22.85 -1.61 -2.71
CA LYS A 84 -23.60 -1.86 -3.95
C LYS A 84 -24.60 -3.03 -3.87
N GLY A 85 -25.12 -3.37 -2.69
CA GLY A 85 -26.43 -4.03 -2.58
C GLY A 85 -27.60 -3.18 -3.13
N GLY A 86 -27.35 -2.29 -4.11
CA GLY A 86 -28.30 -1.31 -4.63
C GLY A 86 -28.00 -0.75 -6.02
N ASP A 87 -26.79 -0.87 -6.61
CA ASP A 87 -26.58 -0.44 -8.01
C ASP A 87 -25.20 -0.88 -8.56
N TRP A 88 -25.11 -2.00 -9.29
CA TRP A 88 -23.90 -2.39 -10.01
C TRP A 88 -24.07 -2.23 -11.53
N SER A 89 -23.46 -1.20 -12.10
CA SER A 89 -23.07 -1.19 -13.53
C SER A 89 -21.54 -1.23 -13.68
N PRO A 90 -20.97 -2.21 -14.40
CA PRO A 90 -19.55 -2.22 -14.77
C PRO A 90 -19.34 -1.35 -16.02
N ARG A 91 -18.36 -0.44 -16.00
CA ARG A 91 -17.90 0.21 -17.23
C ARG A 91 -16.70 -0.58 -17.74
N GLY A 92 -16.82 -1.04 -18.98
CA GLY A 92 -15.70 -1.46 -19.83
C GLY A 92 -14.92 -0.29 -20.41
#